data_AF-A0A1H5WZI5-F1
#
_entry.id   AF-A0A1H5WZI5-F1
#
_cell.length_a   1.000
_cell.length_b   1.000
_cell.length_c   1.000
_cell.angle_alpha   90.00
_cell.angle_beta   90.00
_cell.angle_gamma   90.00
#
_symmetry.space_group_name_H-M   'P 1'
#
loop_
_entity.id
_entity.type
_entity.pdbx_description
1 polymer ?
#
loop_
_entity_poly.entity_id
_entity_poly.type
_entity_poly.pdbx_seq_one_letter_code
_entity_poly.pdbx_strand_id
1 'polypeptide(L)'
;MGWGGFMHIFRKSEQGGMVLEAALILPMFVGFIVALIVCIQIAVADMALRSAVSESTKVLAAGLYPAEVLYQQGKEAFDQTALASGGQQVMDALQNLREKAAQAGEFIDSVEAYIPDPVVGLLAWVRQTGEYGVDEAKDAASAALRDAMKPIVYSFADKRILKKERFRVSGVTLPSLTNRERAYLGFEVTYDYPLAVPFFSRTLVLKKKALERVWLGA
;
A
#
# COMPACT_ATOMS: atom_id res chain seq x y z
N MET A 1 4.94 -89.63 37.70
CA MET A 1 5.06 -88.75 36.51
C MET A 1 3.87 -87.81 36.51
N GLY A 2 4.10 -86.50 36.56
CA GLY A 2 3.05 -85.49 36.54
C GLY A 2 3.65 -84.11 36.73
N TRP A 3 4.15 -83.56 35.64
CA TRP A 3 4.96 -82.34 35.57
C TRP A 3 4.20 -81.10 36.06
N GLY A 4 4.87 -80.29 36.90
CA GLY A 4 4.41 -78.96 37.28
C GLY A 4 4.58 -77.98 36.13
N GLY A 5 3.45 -77.52 35.57
CA GLY A 5 3.41 -76.46 34.57
C GLY A 5 3.46 -75.09 35.25
N PHE A 6 4.60 -74.41 35.15
CA PHE A 6 4.79 -73.03 35.60
C PHE A 6 4.12 -72.08 34.58
N MET A 7 2.94 -71.57 34.91
CA MET A 7 2.24 -70.59 34.08
C MET A 7 2.68 -69.18 34.48
N HIS A 8 3.70 -68.65 33.80
CA HIS A 8 4.08 -67.24 33.90
C HIS A 8 2.98 -66.36 33.29
N ILE A 9 2.18 -65.72 34.14
CA ILE A 9 1.24 -64.68 33.74
C ILE A 9 2.04 -63.43 33.40
N PHE A 10 2.14 -63.09 32.11
CA PHE A 10 2.65 -61.79 31.66
C PHE A 10 1.71 -60.69 32.14
N ARG A 11 2.15 -59.94 33.15
CA ARG A 11 1.43 -58.79 33.71
C ARG A 11 1.57 -57.61 32.75
N LYS A 12 0.47 -57.23 32.10
CA LYS A 12 0.37 -56.06 31.20
C LYS A 12 0.62 -54.79 32.03
N SER A 13 1.69 -54.05 31.74
CA SER A 13 2.10 -52.86 32.50
C SER A 13 1.38 -51.60 31.99
N GLU A 14 0.34 -51.17 32.71
CA GLU A 14 -0.39 -49.90 32.53
C GLU A 14 0.49 -48.64 32.75
N GLN A 15 1.70 -48.81 33.31
CA GLN A 15 2.63 -47.72 33.64
C GLN A 15 3.16 -46.96 32.41
N GLY A 16 3.17 -47.57 31.22
CA GLY A 16 3.57 -46.90 29.98
C GLY A 16 2.53 -45.93 29.42
N GLY A 17 1.24 -46.15 29.72
CA GLY A 17 0.13 -45.32 29.22
C GLY A 17 0.14 -43.91 29.81
N MET A 18 0.38 -43.77 31.12
CA MET A 18 0.42 -42.47 31.80
C MET A 18 1.56 -41.57 31.30
N VAL A 19 2.72 -42.15 30.96
CA VAL A 19 3.85 -41.41 30.37
C VAL A 19 3.54 -41.01 28.93
N LEU A 20 2.90 -41.88 28.14
CA LEU A 20 2.51 -41.59 26.77
C LEU A 20 1.46 -40.48 26.70
N GLU A 21 0.47 -40.50 27.60
CA GLU A 21 -0.56 -39.45 27.70
C GLU A 21 0.08 -38.10 28.07
N ALA A 22 0.97 -38.08 29.08
CA ALA A 22 1.70 -36.86 29.45
C ALA A 22 2.58 -36.34 28.31
N ALA A 23 3.23 -37.23 27.55
CA ALA A 23 4.08 -36.88 26.41
C ALA A 23 3.29 -36.30 25.22
N LEU A 24 1.99 -36.60 25.09
CA LEU A 24 1.12 -36.02 24.05
C LEU A 24 0.53 -34.67 24.46
N ILE A 25 0.33 -34.43 25.77
CA ILE A 25 -0.21 -33.16 26.26
C ILE A 25 0.75 -31.99 26.01
N LEU A 26 2.05 -32.17 26.24
CA LEU A 26 3.06 -31.12 26.07
C LEU A 26 3.09 -30.54 24.63
N PRO A 27 3.25 -31.34 23.56
CA PRO A 27 3.27 -30.82 22.18
C PRO A 27 1.91 -30.21 21.78
N MET A 28 0.79 -30.73 22.28
CA MET A 28 -0.52 -30.11 22.05
C MET A 28 -0.60 -28.71 22.68
N PHE A 29 -0.11 -28.55 23.92
CA PHE A 29 -0.08 -27.27 24.62
C PHE A 29 0.84 -26.25 23.94
N VAL A 30 2.03 -26.68 23.49
CA VAL A 30 2.93 -25.84 22.70
C VAL A 30 2.28 -25.45 21.37
N GLY A 31 1.61 -26.38 20.69
CA GLY A 31 0.85 -26.09 19.47
C GLY A 31 -0.22 -25.03 19.68
N PHE A 32 -0.94 -25.08 20.81
CA PHE A 32 -1.91 -24.06 21.19
C PHE A 32 -1.27 -22.68 21.41
N ILE A 33 -0.16 -22.61 22.15
CA ILE A 33 0.58 -21.34 22.36
C ILE A 33 1.08 -20.79 21.02
N VAL A 34 1.66 -21.62 20.17
CA VAL A 34 2.14 -21.22 18.83
C VAL A 34 0.97 -20.68 17.99
N ALA A 35 -0.20 -21.33 18.04
CA ALA A 35 -1.40 -20.85 17.35
C ALA A 35 -1.82 -19.45 17.85
N LEU A 36 -1.81 -19.22 19.16
CA LEU A 36 -2.10 -17.89 19.73
C LEU A 36 -1.07 -16.83 19.27
N ILE A 37 0.22 -17.16 19.30
CA ILE A 37 1.29 -16.28 18.85
C ILE A 37 1.08 -15.91 17.37
N VAL A 38 0.78 -16.90 16.53
CA VAL A 38 0.48 -16.70 15.11
C VAL A 38 -0.70 -15.74 14.91
N CYS A 39 -1.81 -15.97 15.62
CA CYS A 39 -2.99 -15.10 15.55
C CYS A 39 -2.64 -13.65 15.91
N ILE A 40 -1.86 -13.45 16.96
CA ILE A 40 -1.39 -12.12 17.38
C ILE A 40 -0.52 -11.49 16.29
N GLN A 41 0.45 -12.22 15.73
CA GLN A 41 1.32 -11.68 14.70
C GLN A 41 0.57 -11.28 13.42
N ILE A 42 -0.41 -12.09 12.99
CA ILE A 42 -1.28 -11.76 11.85
C ILE A 42 -2.09 -10.49 12.16
N ALA A 43 -2.69 -10.38 13.35
CA ALA A 43 -3.48 -9.21 13.73
C ALA A 43 -2.63 -7.93 13.76
N VAL A 44 -1.40 -8.00 14.28
CA VAL A 44 -0.46 -6.88 14.30
C VAL A 44 -0.10 -6.46 12.87
N ALA A 45 0.19 -7.41 11.97
CA ALA A 45 0.46 -7.11 10.56
C ALA A 45 -0.76 -6.50 9.85
N ASP A 46 -1.95 -7.01 10.12
CA ASP A 46 -3.21 -6.54 9.54
C ASP A 46 -3.53 -5.09 9.96
N MET A 47 -3.36 -4.78 11.25
CA MET A 47 -3.52 -3.42 11.79
C MET A 47 -2.47 -2.45 11.23
N ALA A 48 -1.21 -2.87 11.17
CA ALA A 48 -0.13 -2.05 10.59
C ALA A 48 -0.42 -1.74 9.12
N LEU A 49 -0.88 -2.72 8.34
CA LEU A 49 -1.24 -2.54 6.94
C LEU A 49 -2.42 -1.58 6.78
N ARG A 50 -3.48 -1.76 7.59
CA ARG A 50 -4.64 -0.88 7.58
C ARG A 50 -4.27 0.56 7.92
N SER A 51 -3.44 0.76 8.93
CA SER A 51 -2.97 2.09 9.35
C SER A 51 -2.19 2.78 8.22
N ALA A 52 -1.21 2.08 7.63
CA ALA A 52 -0.40 2.61 6.55
C ALA A 52 -1.24 3.08 5.34
N VAL A 53 -2.21 2.24 4.93
CA VAL A 53 -3.10 2.56 3.80
C VAL A 53 -4.05 3.70 4.12
N SER A 54 -4.64 3.72 5.32
CA SER A 54 -5.54 4.79 5.77
C SER A 54 -4.83 6.13 5.84
N GLU A 55 -3.69 6.20 6.53
CA GLU A 55 -2.97 7.46 6.76
C GLU A 55 -2.36 8.01 5.46
N SER A 56 -1.78 7.16 4.61
CA SER A 56 -1.31 7.60 3.30
C SER A 56 -2.44 8.14 2.41
N THR A 57 -3.61 7.48 2.39
CA THR A 57 -4.77 7.96 1.63
C THR A 57 -5.24 9.32 2.12
N LYS A 58 -5.35 9.51 3.44
CA LYS A 58 -5.76 10.79 4.05
C LYS A 58 -4.80 11.93 3.73
N VAL A 59 -3.49 11.70 3.94
CA VAL A 59 -2.48 12.74 3.70
C VAL A 59 -2.43 13.14 2.23
N LEU A 60 -2.50 12.16 1.32
CA LEU A 60 -2.52 12.44 -0.11
C LEU A 60 -3.83 13.11 -0.56
N ALA A 61 -4.97 12.70 -0.02
CA ALA A 61 -6.25 13.34 -0.32
C ALA A 61 -6.29 14.80 0.16
N ALA A 62 -5.70 15.10 1.32
CA ALA A 62 -5.59 16.45 1.84
C ALA A 62 -4.60 17.32 1.03
N GLY A 63 -3.48 16.73 0.59
CA GLY A 63 -2.46 17.44 -0.19
C GLY A 63 -2.86 17.74 -1.64
N LEU A 64 -3.88 17.06 -2.17
CA LEU A 64 -4.35 17.23 -3.54
C LEU A 64 -4.93 18.63 -3.81
N TYR A 65 -5.69 19.20 -2.89
CA TYR A 65 -6.29 20.53 -3.08
C TYR A 65 -5.27 21.65 -3.24
N PRO A 66 -4.36 21.90 -2.26
CA PRO A 66 -3.41 22.98 -2.39
C PRO A 66 -2.50 22.78 -3.60
N ALA A 67 -2.16 21.54 -3.93
CA ALA A 67 -1.34 21.22 -5.09
C ALA A 67 -2.04 21.57 -6.42
N GLU A 68 -3.34 21.32 -6.53
CA GLU A 68 -4.16 21.71 -7.68
C GLU A 68 -4.24 23.25 -7.84
N VAL A 69 -4.42 23.99 -6.74
CA VAL A 69 -4.46 25.46 -6.76
C VAL A 69 -3.12 26.06 -7.19
N LEU A 70 -2.01 25.59 -6.61
CA LEU A 70 -0.67 26.05 -6.96
C LEU A 70 -0.35 25.79 -8.43
N TYR A 71 -0.76 24.63 -8.94
CA TYR A 71 -0.61 24.30 -10.36
C TYR A 71 -1.42 25.23 -11.28
N GLN A 72 -2.67 25.52 -10.93
CA GLN A 72 -3.50 26.46 -11.70
C GLN A 72 -2.90 27.86 -11.73
N GLN A 73 -2.45 28.39 -10.58
CA GLN A 73 -1.81 29.69 -10.49
C GLN A 73 -0.52 29.78 -11.32
N GLY A 74 0.31 28.72 -11.29
CA GLY A 74 1.52 28.63 -12.11
C GLY A 74 1.23 28.63 -13.61
N LYS A 75 0.19 27.90 -14.03
CA LYS A 75 -0.26 27.88 -15.42
C LYS A 75 -0.81 29.23 -15.88
N GLU A 76 -1.64 29.88 -15.06
CA GLU A 76 -2.18 31.20 -15.37
C GLU A 76 -1.09 32.27 -15.49
N ALA A 77 -0.07 32.23 -14.61
CA ALA A 77 1.09 33.12 -14.69
C ALA A 77 1.92 32.87 -15.97
N PHE A 78 2.06 31.60 -16.38
CA PHE A 78 2.71 31.21 -17.62
C PHE A 78 1.94 31.68 -18.86
N ASP A 79 0.63 31.44 -18.87
CA ASP A 79 -0.26 31.82 -19.98
C ASP A 79 -0.35 33.35 -20.13
N GLN A 80 -0.36 34.11 -19.02
CA GLN A 80 -0.31 35.58 -19.05
C GLN A 80 1.03 36.11 -19.59
N THR A 81 2.15 35.45 -19.26
CA THR A 81 3.48 35.82 -19.79
C THR A 81 3.58 35.50 -21.30
N ALA A 82 2.95 34.41 -21.74
CA ALA A 82 2.84 34.04 -23.14
C ALA A 82 1.87 34.94 -23.94
N LEU A 83 0.83 35.50 -23.32
CA LEU A 83 -0.11 36.44 -23.95
C LEU A 83 0.40 37.88 -23.99
N ALA A 84 1.28 38.28 -23.05
CA ALA A 84 1.83 39.64 -22.97
C ALA A 84 2.96 39.91 -23.98
N SER A 85 3.59 38.87 -24.54
CA SER A 85 4.58 39.01 -25.59
C SER A 85 3.91 38.84 -26.96
N GLY A 86 4.15 39.78 -27.89
CA GLY A 86 3.61 39.70 -29.25
C GLY A 86 4.21 38.52 -30.02
N GLY A 87 3.41 37.92 -30.91
CA GLY A 87 3.55 36.56 -31.49
C GLY A 87 4.88 36.12 -32.11
N GLN A 88 5.89 36.97 -32.29
CA GLN A 88 7.25 36.54 -32.66
C GLN A 88 8.10 36.15 -31.44
N GLN A 89 8.01 36.89 -30.34
CA GLN A 89 8.76 36.58 -29.11
C GLN A 89 8.16 35.40 -28.34
N VAL A 90 6.89 35.09 -28.58
CA VAL A 90 6.18 33.94 -28.01
C VAL A 90 6.71 32.62 -28.55
N MET A 91 7.15 32.57 -29.81
CA MET A 91 7.72 31.34 -30.39
C MET A 91 9.13 31.07 -29.86
N ASP A 92 9.96 32.11 -29.74
CA ASP A 92 11.29 31.98 -29.13
C ASP A 92 11.19 31.77 -27.61
N ALA A 93 10.22 32.39 -26.94
CA ALA A 93 9.91 32.11 -25.54
C ALA A 93 9.33 30.72 -25.36
N LEU A 94 8.47 30.20 -26.25
CA LEU A 94 7.95 28.82 -26.16
C LEU A 94 9.01 27.77 -26.43
N GLN A 95 9.96 28.01 -27.35
CA GLN A 95 11.08 27.09 -27.55
C GLN A 95 12.04 27.13 -26.37
N ASN A 96 12.40 28.33 -25.89
CA ASN A 96 13.22 28.48 -24.69
C ASN A 96 12.50 28.07 -23.41
N LEU A 97 11.17 28.12 -23.32
CA LEU A 97 10.36 27.63 -22.19
C LEU A 97 10.05 26.16 -22.31
N ARG A 98 10.03 25.56 -23.50
CA ARG A 98 9.96 24.10 -23.68
C ARG A 98 11.30 23.47 -23.39
N GLU A 99 12.40 24.11 -23.79
CA GLU A 99 13.75 23.74 -23.38
C GLU A 99 13.99 24.06 -21.91
N LYS A 100 13.52 25.20 -21.37
CA LYS A 100 13.53 25.50 -19.93
C LYS A 100 12.48 24.75 -19.13
N ALA A 101 11.47 24.11 -19.73
CA ALA A 101 10.53 23.19 -19.06
C ALA A 101 11.05 21.75 -19.09
N ALA A 102 11.73 21.38 -20.19
CA ALA A 102 12.54 20.16 -20.26
C ALA A 102 13.81 20.26 -19.40
N GLN A 103 14.30 21.47 -19.15
CA GLN A 103 15.35 21.84 -18.20
C GLN A 103 14.79 22.52 -16.94
N ALA A 104 13.46 22.54 -16.71
CA ALA A 104 12.83 23.20 -15.55
C ALA A 104 13.02 22.32 -14.33
N GLY A 105 14.26 22.22 -13.86
CA GLY A 105 14.49 22.13 -12.43
C GLY A 105 13.97 23.39 -11.73
N GLU A 106 13.96 24.57 -12.37
CA GLU A 106 13.73 25.86 -11.68
C GLU A 106 12.25 26.23 -11.41
N PHE A 107 11.32 25.90 -12.32
CA PHE A 107 9.87 26.12 -12.09
C PHE A 107 9.29 25.00 -11.22
N ILE A 108 9.89 23.81 -11.36
CA ILE A 108 9.74 22.70 -10.46
C ILE A 108 10.27 23.13 -9.07
N ASP A 109 11.45 23.70 -8.89
CA ASP A 109 12.05 24.02 -7.58
C ASP A 109 11.17 24.91 -6.67
N SER A 110 10.41 25.87 -7.21
CA SER A 110 9.50 26.70 -6.40
C SER A 110 8.16 26.01 -6.04
N VAL A 111 7.79 24.96 -6.76
CA VAL A 111 6.57 24.16 -6.58
C VAL A 111 6.87 22.82 -5.87
N GLU A 112 7.96 22.12 -6.22
CA GLU A 112 8.58 20.97 -5.53
C GLU A 112 9.05 21.33 -4.12
N ALA A 113 9.48 22.57 -3.86
CA ALA A 113 9.85 22.99 -2.51
C ALA A 113 8.69 22.84 -1.51
N TYR A 114 7.44 22.79 -1.98
CA TYR A 114 6.25 22.68 -1.14
C TYR A 114 5.33 21.50 -1.46
N ILE A 115 5.47 20.88 -2.63
CA ILE A 115 4.66 19.74 -3.08
C ILE A 115 5.58 18.55 -3.31
N PRO A 116 5.42 17.43 -2.57
CA PRO A 116 6.21 16.22 -2.83
C PRO A 116 6.02 15.75 -4.28
N ASP A 117 7.10 15.36 -4.98
CA ASP A 117 7.09 14.80 -6.35
C ASP A 117 5.97 13.76 -6.59
N PRO A 118 5.65 12.88 -5.63
CA PRO A 118 4.51 11.98 -5.71
C PRO A 118 3.15 12.63 -5.98
N VAL A 119 2.90 13.79 -5.38
CA VAL A 119 1.63 14.52 -5.50
C VAL A 119 1.55 15.18 -6.88
N VAL A 120 2.65 15.71 -7.39
CA VAL A 120 2.76 16.23 -8.76
C VAL A 120 2.49 15.12 -9.79
N GLY A 121 3.13 13.96 -9.59
CA GLY A 121 2.86 12.78 -10.41
C GLY A 121 1.38 12.39 -10.36
N LEU A 122 0.81 12.29 -9.17
CA LEU A 122 -0.60 11.92 -9.01
C LEU A 122 -1.54 12.93 -9.69
N LEU A 123 -1.29 14.24 -9.59
CA LEU A 123 -2.07 15.28 -10.27
C LEU A 123 -2.01 15.15 -11.80
N ALA A 124 -0.83 14.95 -12.36
CA ALA A 124 -0.65 14.74 -13.80
C ALA A 124 -1.46 13.53 -14.29
N TRP A 125 -1.41 12.42 -13.54
CA TRP A 125 -2.19 11.21 -13.83
C TRP A 125 -3.70 11.43 -13.71
N VAL A 126 -4.15 12.13 -12.66
CA VAL A 126 -5.56 12.48 -12.45
C VAL A 126 -6.09 13.35 -13.60
N ARG A 127 -5.31 14.32 -14.08
CA ARG A 127 -5.68 15.19 -15.21
C ARG A 127 -5.72 14.43 -16.54
N GLN A 128 -4.74 13.58 -16.80
CA GLN A 128 -4.69 12.74 -18.01
C GLN A 128 -5.83 11.71 -18.03
N THR A 129 -6.22 11.19 -16.87
CA THR A 129 -7.30 10.20 -16.74
C THR A 129 -8.67 10.85 -16.56
N GLY A 130 -8.73 12.12 -16.15
CA GLY A 130 -9.95 12.86 -15.80
C GLY A 130 -10.95 13.08 -16.94
N GLU A 131 -10.58 12.73 -18.17
CA GLU A 131 -11.48 12.70 -19.33
C GLU A 131 -12.25 11.37 -19.47
N TYR A 132 -11.77 10.29 -18.84
CA TYR A 132 -12.40 8.97 -18.86
C TYR A 132 -12.89 8.64 -17.46
N GLY A 133 -14.21 8.55 -17.35
CA GLY A 133 -14.92 8.30 -16.10
C GLY A 133 -14.38 7.13 -15.29
N VAL A 134 -14.60 7.24 -14.00
CA VAL A 134 -14.23 6.30 -12.94
C VAL A 134 -14.94 4.96 -13.17
N ASP A 135 -14.44 4.12 -14.08
CA ASP A 135 -14.72 2.67 -14.07
C ASP A 135 -13.81 1.83 -14.99
N GLU A 136 -13.22 2.41 -16.05
CA GLU A 136 -12.54 1.64 -17.11
C GLU A 136 -11.00 1.76 -17.17
N ALA A 137 -10.38 2.71 -16.48
CA ALA A 137 -8.91 2.85 -16.44
C ALA A 137 -8.20 1.86 -15.47
N LYS A 138 -8.83 0.72 -15.17
CA LYS A 138 -8.41 -0.20 -14.09
C LYS A 138 -7.11 -0.97 -14.36
N ASP A 139 -6.74 -1.21 -15.63
CA ASP A 139 -5.73 -2.23 -15.94
C ASP A 139 -4.42 -1.71 -16.60
N ALA A 140 -4.43 -0.85 -17.61
CA ALA A 140 -3.20 -0.53 -18.36
C ALA A 140 -2.40 0.68 -17.84
N ALA A 141 -3.08 1.75 -17.41
CA ALA A 141 -2.50 2.94 -16.76
C ALA A 141 -1.91 2.63 -15.36
N SER A 142 -2.17 1.44 -14.84
CA SER A 142 -2.22 1.16 -13.42
C SER A 142 -0.90 0.66 -12.81
N ALA A 143 -0.01 -0.01 -13.57
CA ALA A 143 1.19 -0.64 -13.02
C ALA A 143 2.29 0.36 -12.65
N ALA A 144 2.64 1.27 -13.57
CA ALA A 144 3.63 2.31 -13.32
C ALA A 144 3.19 3.24 -12.18
N LEU A 145 1.90 3.58 -12.12
CA LEU A 145 1.34 4.36 -11.02
C LEU A 145 1.40 3.60 -9.69
N ARG A 146 1.04 2.30 -9.66
CA ARG A 146 1.16 1.47 -8.46
C ARG A 146 2.60 1.40 -7.96
N ASP A 147 3.57 1.24 -8.86
CA ASP A 147 4.99 1.18 -8.52
C ASP A 147 5.55 2.54 -8.06
N ALA A 148 5.15 3.63 -8.72
CA ALA A 148 5.50 4.99 -8.31
C ALA A 148 4.88 5.34 -6.94
N MET A 149 3.67 4.87 -6.64
CA MET A 149 2.98 5.12 -5.38
C MET A 149 3.48 4.22 -4.24
N LYS A 150 4.04 3.05 -4.54
CA LYS A 150 4.58 2.12 -3.55
C LYS A 150 5.51 2.76 -2.51
N PRO A 151 6.56 3.53 -2.88
CA PRO A 151 7.45 4.15 -1.89
C PRO A 151 6.73 5.13 -0.96
N ILE A 152 5.71 5.85 -1.46
CA ILE A 152 4.93 6.78 -0.65
C ILE A 152 4.04 6.03 0.32
N VAL A 153 3.20 5.12 -0.17
CA VAL A 153 2.29 4.38 0.71
C VAL A 153 3.07 3.58 1.75
N TYR A 154 4.24 3.04 1.38
CA TYR A 154 5.13 2.35 2.30
C TYR A 154 5.85 3.27 3.30
N SER A 155 5.97 4.57 3.05
CA SER A 155 6.58 5.49 4.03
C SER A 155 5.75 5.61 5.31
N PHE A 156 4.43 5.39 5.20
CA PHE A 156 3.47 5.32 6.31
C PHE A 156 3.41 3.95 6.99
N ALA A 157 4.14 2.94 6.50
CA ALA A 157 4.17 1.61 7.08
C ALA A 157 5.19 1.49 8.22
N ASP A 158 4.85 0.74 9.28
CA ASP A 158 5.82 0.37 10.32
C ASP A 158 6.83 -0.64 9.75
N LYS A 159 8.05 -0.17 9.46
CA LYS A 159 9.15 -0.94 8.85
C LYS A 159 9.64 -2.12 9.70
N ARG A 160 9.31 -2.15 10.99
CA ARG A 160 9.63 -3.28 11.89
C ARG A 160 8.69 -4.45 11.61
N ILE A 161 7.43 -4.16 11.32
CA ILE A 161 6.36 -5.15 11.12
C ILE A 161 6.22 -5.53 9.64
N LEU A 162 6.15 -4.53 8.76
CA LEU A 162 5.93 -4.69 7.32
C LEU A 162 7.25 -4.55 6.56
N LYS A 163 7.58 -5.55 5.74
CA LYS A 163 8.77 -5.54 4.87
C LYS A 163 8.43 -5.04 3.47
N LYS A 164 9.28 -4.18 2.90
CA LYS A 164 9.04 -3.50 1.62
C LYS A 164 8.91 -4.47 0.45
N GLU A 165 9.62 -5.58 0.52
CA GLU A 165 9.68 -6.62 -0.52
C GLU A 165 8.35 -7.37 -0.61
N ARG A 166 7.63 -7.48 0.51
CA ARG A 166 6.36 -8.20 0.63
C ARG A 166 5.14 -7.28 0.50
N PHE A 167 5.37 -5.98 0.41
CA PHE A 167 4.34 -4.94 0.28
C PHE A 167 4.12 -4.59 -1.20
N ARG A 168 2.87 -4.57 -1.65
CA ARG A 168 2.51 -4.22 -3.04
C ARG A 168 1.27 -3.35 -3.07
N VAL A 169 1.31 -2.26 -3.83
CA VAL A 169 0.11 -1.49 -4.15
C VAL A 169 -0.61 -2.26 -5.26
N SER A 170 -1.79 -2.80 -4.97
CA SER A 170 -2.59 -3.57 -5.92
C SER A 170 -3.61 -2.72 -6.67
N GLY A 171 -3.94 -1.52 -6.16
CA GLY A 171 -4.89 -0.63 -6.81
C GLY A 171 -4.75 0.82 -6.35
N VAL A 172 -5.08 1.73 -7.24
CA VAL A 172 -5.14 3.16 -7.00
C VAL A 172 -6.47 3.66 -7.57
N THR A 173 -7.24 4.35 -6.75
CA THR A 173 -8.49 5.01 -7.13
C THR A 173 -8.21 6.50 -7.21
N LEU A 174 -8.41 7.11 -8.38
CA LEU A 174 -8.15 8.52 -8.60
C LEU A 174 -9.47 9.32 -8.60
N PRO A 175 -9.47 10.54 -8.04
CA PRO A 175 -10.65 11.40 -8.07
C PRO A 175 -10.92 11.93 -9.48
N SER A 176 -12.19 12.20 -9.80
CA SER A 176 -12.53 13.02 -10.96
C SER A 176 -12.43 14.50 -10.60
N LEU A 177 -11.66 15.28 -11.36
CA LEU A 177 -11.55 16.73 -11.16
C LEU A 177 -12.74 17.50 -11.76
N THR A 178 -13.46 16.88 -12.69
CA THR A 178 -14.63 17.47 -13.35
C THR A 178 -15.88 17.32 -12.49
N ASN A 179 -16.06 16.15 -11.86
CA ASN A 179 -17.20 15.87 -11.00
C ASN A 179 -16.83 15.98 -9.50
N ARG A 180 -17.04 17.18 -8.94
CA ARG A 180 -16.70 17.50 -7.53
C ARG A 180 -17.55 16.75 -6.49
N GLU A 181 -18.70 16.20 -6.85
CA GLU A 181 -19.56 15.45 -5.92
C GLU A 181 -19.01 14.06 -5.60
N ARG A 182 -18.14 13.51 -6.45
CA ARG A 182 -17.58 12.15 -6.33
C ARG A 182 -16.05 12.10 -6.46
N ALA A 183 -15.37 13.06 -5.86
CA ALA A 183 -13.90 13.08 -5.82
C ALA A 183 -13.38 12.18 -4.68
N TYR A 184 -13.13 10.91 -4.97
CA TYR A 184 -12.51 9.97 -4.02
C TYR A 184 -11.11 9.56 -4.48
N LEU A 185 -10.16 9.65 -3.56
CA LEU A 185 -8.83 9.05 -3.70
C LEU A 185 -8.81 7.76 -2.90
N GLY A 186 -8.12 6.74 -3.39
CA GLY A 186 -8.02 5.48 -2.67
C GLY A 186 -6.82 4.63 -3.04
N PHE A 187 -6.39 3.82 -2.08
CA PHE A 187 -5.33 2.84 -2.28
C PHE A 187 -5.80 1.45 -1.86
N GLU A 188 -5.44 0.46 -2.67
CA GLU A 188 -5.53 -0.95 -2.34
C GLU A 188 -4.12 -1.52 -2.26
N VAL A 189 -3.83 -2.18 -1.15
CA VAL A 189 -2.52 -2.75 -0.88
C VAL A 189 -2.65 -4.20 -0.47
N THR A 190 -1.72 -4.99 -0.97
CA THR A 190 -1.54 -6.40 -0.64
C THR A 190 -0.21 -6.61 0.08
N TYR A 191 -0.21 -7.45 1.11
CA TYR A 191 0.99 -7.86 1.85
C TYR A 191 1.08 -9.39 1.94
N ASP A 192 2.24 -9.93 1.57
CA ASP A 192 2.53 -11.36 1.70
C ASP A 192 3.10 -11.67 3.09
N TYR A 193 2.28 -12.30 3.93
CA TYR A 193 2.64 -12.70 5.28
C TYR A 193 3.08 -14.17 5.31
N PRO A 194 4.39 -14.47 5.49
CA PRO A 194 4.83 -15.85 5.60
C PRO A 194 4.45 -16.42 6.96
N LEU A 195 3.54 -17.38 6.96
CA LEU A 195 3.17 -18.15 8.13
C LEU A 195 4.19 -19.27 8.35
N ALA A 196 5.00 -19.13 9.40
CA ALA A 196 5.94 -20.14 9.85
C ALA A 196 5.34 -20.89 11.05
N VAL A 197 4.77 -22.08 10.79
CA VAL A 197 4.38 -23.02 11.84
C VAL A 197 5.30 -24.24 11.79
N PRO A 198 5.54 -24.96 12.91
CA PRO A 198 6.57 -26.00 13.03
C PRO A 198 6.47 -27.17 12.02
N PHE A 199 5.38 -27.30 11.26
CA PHE A 199 5.18 -28.40 10.29
C PHE A 199 4.79 -27.95 8.88
N PHE A 200 4.46 -26.66 8.67
CA PHE A 200 4.00 -26.16 7.37
C PHE A 200 4.41 -24.70 7.16
N SER A 201 4.83 -24.36 5.94
CA SER A 201 5.04 -23.00 5.51
C SER A 201 3.96 -22.62 4.50
N ARG A 202 3.17 -21.60 4.83
CA ARG A 202 2.15 -21.06 3.92
C ARG A 202 2.28 -19.55 3.89
N THR A 203 1.97 -18.93 2.75
CA THR A 203 1.92 -17.47 2.66
C THR A 203 0.47 -17.03 2.70
N LEU A 204 0.13 -16.20 3.68
CA LEU A 204 -1.17 -15.55 3.79
C LEU A 204 -1.10 -14.20 3.07
N VAL A 205 -2.08 -13.91 2.23
CA VAL A 205 -2.15 -12.65 1.49
C VAL A 205 -3.11 -11.71 2.20
N LEU A 206 -2.59 -10.69 2.88
CA LEU A 206 -3.38 -9.67 3.54
C LEU A 206 -3.72 -8.58 2.53
N LYS A 207 -5.00 -8.20 2.41
CA LYS A 207 -5.46 -7.14 1.51
C LYS A 207 -6.19 -6.07 2.28
N LYS A 208 -5.85 -4.80 2.03
CA LYS A 208 -6.53 -3.63 2.63
C LYS A 208 -6.81 -2.57 1.58
N LYS A 209 -7.96 -1.90 1.76
CA LYS A 209 -8.41 -0.78 0.94
C LYS A 209 -8.75 0.38 1.86
N ALA A 210 -8.37 1.59 1.47
CA ALA A 210 -8.91 2.82 2.03
C ALA A 210 -9.37 3.74 0.88
N LEU A 211 -10.44 4.46 1.13
CA LEU A 211 -10.99 5.50 0.25
C LEU A 211 -11.17 6.74 1.11
N GLU A 212 -10.70 7.89 0.63
CA GLU A 212 -10.86 9.19 1.27
C GLU A 212 -11.47 10.17 0.28
N ARG A 213 -12.35 11.05 0.77
CA ARG A 213 -12.91 12.12 -0.06
C ARG A 213 -11.88 13.22 -0.21
N VAL A 214 -11.61 13.62 -1.45
CA VAL A 214 -10.75 14.76 -1.76
C VAL A 214 -11.59 16.03 -1.65
N TRP A 215 -11.06 17.01 -0.93
CA TRP A 215 -11.64 18.35 -0.94
C TRP A 215 -11.11 19.09 -2.18
N LEU A 216 -11.98 19.70 -2.98
CA LEU A 216 -11.58 20.39 -4.22
C LEU A 216 -11.89 21.89 -4.19
N GLY A 217 -12.04 22.46 -2.98
CA GLY A 217 -12.51 23.83 -2.79
C GLY A 217 -14.00 23.97 -3.06
N ALA A 218 -14.63 24.96 -2.41
CA ALA A 218 -16.00 25.38 -2.70
C ALA A 218 -15.98 26.47 -3.79
#